data_AF-A0A536VJS4-F1
#
_entry.id   AF-A0A536VJS4-F1
#
_cell.length_a   1.000
_cell.length_b   1.000
_cell.length_c   1.000
_cell.angle_alpha   90.00
_cell.angle_beta   90.00
_cell.angle_gamma   90.00
#
_symmetry.space_group_name_H-M   'P 1'
#
loop_
_entity.id
_entity.type
_entity.pdbx_description
1 polymer ?
#
loop_
_entity_poly.entity_id
_entity_poly.type
_entity_poly.pdbx_seq_one_letter_code
_entity_poly.pdbx_strand_id
1 'polypeptide(L)'
;ADESLLHAQQVGEWITTLGAYPSLAIGQLLDSHKHDIAAILRESLESEGKALDLYRELLSLVETRSVALEEFARQMVLAEEMHAAEVDKMLRKPGDLAAFAVRPS
;
A
#
# COMPACT_ATOMS: atom_id res chain seq x y z
N ALA A 1 6.09 2.58 10.31
CA ALA A 1 5.98 4.02 10.01
C ALA A 1 7.04 4.46 9.00
N ASP A 2 8.26 3.91 9.05
CA ASP A 2 9.34 4.26 8.11
C ASP A 2 9.03 3.90 6.65
N GLU A 3 8.22 2.86 6.45
CA GLU A 3 7.84 2.33 5.13
C GLU A 3 6.92 3.24 4.32
N SER A 4 5.82 3.71 4.90
CA SER A 4 4.93 4.65 4.21
C SER A 4 5.65 5.97 3.86
N LEU A 5 6.61 6.38 4.70
CA LEU A 5 7.47 7.53 4.41
C LEU A 5 8.43 7.24 3.25
N LEU A 6 9.00 6.03 3.19
CA LEU A 6 9.85 5.60 2.08
C LEU A 6 9.07 5.57 0.75
N HIS A 7 7.85 5.03 0.74
CA HIS A 7 6.99 5.02 -0.45
C HIS A 7 6.68 6.46 -0.90
N ALA A 8 6.34 7.34 0.04
CA ALA A 8 6.09 8.74 -0.27
C ALA A 8 7.33 9.45 -0.86
N GLN A 9 8.53 9.16 -0.35
CA GLN A 9 9.78 9.67 -0.91
C GLN A 9 10.02 9.15 -2.33
N GLN A 10 9.90 7.85 -2.56
CA GLN A 10 10.10 7.25 -3.89
C GLN A 10 9.11 7.78 -4.92
N VAL A 11 7.83 7.90 -4.56
CA VAL A 11 6.82 8.53 -5.42
C VAL A 11 7.17 10.00 -5.69
N GLY A 12 7.66 10.72 -4.68
CA GLY A 12 8.13 12.10 -4.82
C GLY A 12 9.25 12.26 -5.86
N GLU A 13 10.26 11.38 -5.81
CA GLU A 13 11.36 11.36 -6.79
C GLU A 13 10.88 11.05 -8.22
N TRP A 14 9.88 10.18 -8.37
CA TRP A 14 9.28 9.94 -9.68
C TRP A 14 8.52 11.15 -10.21
N ILE A 15 7.76 11.82 -9.35
CA ILE A 15 7.01 13.03 -9.72
C ILE A 15 7.98 14.13 -10.20
N THR A 16 9.08 14.37 -9.48
CA THR A 16 10.10 15.35 -9.88
C THR A 16 10.82 14.94 -11.15
N THR A 17 11.14 13.65 -11.32
CA THR A 17 11.73 13.10 -12.55
C THR A 17 10.84 13.31 -13.77
N LEU A 18 9.51 13.25 -13.59
CA LEU A 18 8.51 13.52 -14.63
C LEU A 18 8.27 15.03 -14.86
N GLY A 19 8.99 15.91 -14.16
CA GLY A 19 8.91 17.37 -14.31
C GLY A 19 7.74 18.02 -13.55
N ALA A 20 7.09 17.28 -12.64
CA ALA A 20 6.00 17.78 -11.80
C ALA A 20 6.49 18.07 -10.36
N TYR A 21 5.65 18.74 -9.57
CA TYR A 21 5.93 19.02 -8.16
C TYR A 21 5.08 18.11 -7.26
N PRO A 22 5.69 17.31 -6.37
CA PRO A 22 4.94 16.49 -5.43
C PRO A 22 4.17 17.36 -4.44
N SER A 23 2.94 16.94 -4.12
CA SER A 23 2.15 17.59 -3.07
C SER A 23 2.70 17.19 -1.69
N LEU A 24 2.84 18.18 -0.80
CA LEU A 24 3.15 17.97 0.63
C LEU A 24 1.88 17.93 1.50
N ALA A 25 0.70 17.86 0.89
CA ALA A 25 -0.56 17.84 1.62
C ALA A 25 -0.64 16.54 2.45
N ILE A 26 -0.70 16.71 3.77
CA ILE A 26 -0.98 15.61 4.69
C ILE A 26 -2.46 15.25 4.52
N GLY A 27 -2.73 14.01 4.10
CA GLY A 27 -4.10 13.48 4.01
C GLY A 27 -4.82 13.53 5.37
N GLN A 28 -6.15 13.40 5.36
CA GLN A 28 -6.92 13.41 6.62
C GLN A 28 -6.41 12.32 7.56
N LEU A 29 -6.12 12.70 8.81
CA LEU A 29 -5.77 11.76 9.87
C LEU A 29 -7.02 10.91 10.16
N LEU A 30 -7.02 9.66 9.72
CA LEU A 30 -8.02 8.66 10.11
C LEU A 30 -7.68 8.17 11.52
N ASP A 31 -7.79 9.04 12.53
CA ASP A 31 -7.62 8.64 13.93
C ASP A 31 -8.99 8.27 14.50
N SER A 32 -9.27 6.98 14.61
CA SER A 32 -10.52 6.49 15.20
C SER A 32 -10.49 6.45 16.73
N HIS A 33 -9.36 6.83 17.37
CA HIS A 33 -9.16 6.82 18.82
C HIS A 33 -9.58 5.51 19.52
N LYS A 34 -9.47 4.36 18.85
CA LYS A 34 -9.82 3.04 19.40
C LYS A 34 -8.56 2.27 19.80
N HIS A 35 -8.39 2.02 21.10
CA HIS A 35 -7.31 1.19 21.67
C HIS A 35 -7.52 -0.33 21.46
N ASP A 36 -8.00 -0.75 20.29
CA ASP A 36 -8.10 -2.18 19.92
C ASP A 36 -7.11 -2.47 18.79
N ILE A 37 -6.08 -3.27 19.09
CA ILE A 37 -5.05 -3.68 18.13
C ILE A 37 -5.68 -4.31 16.88
N ALA A 38 -6.77 -5.07 17.04
CA ALA A 38 -7.45 -5.68 15.90
C ALA A 38 -8.16 -4.63 15.03
N ALA A 39 -8.61 -3.50 15.60
CA ALA A 39 -9.15 -2.38 14.83
C ALA A 39 -8.05 -1.67 14.03
N ILE A 40 -6.91 -1.40 14.66
CA ILE A 40 -5.74 -0.79 14.00
C ILE A 40 -5.25 -1.66 12.83
N LEU A 41 -5.15 -2.98 13.04
CA LEU A 41 -4.74 -3.92 11.99
C LEU A 41 -5.76 -3.97 10.84
N ARG A 42 -7.07 -3.87 11.12
CA ARG A 42 -8.10 -3.80 10.07
C ARG A 42 -8.02 -2.49 9.28
N GLU A 43 -7.80 -1.37 9.94
CA GLU A 43 -7.60 -0.06 9.29
C GLU A 43 -6.33 -0.07 8.41
N SER A 44 -5.23 -0.66 8.90
CA SER A 44 -4.01 -0.87 8.12
C SER A 44 -4.26 -1.74 6.89
N LEU A 45 -4.95 -2.89 7.04
CA LEU A 45 -5.29 -3.77 5.91
C LEU A 45 -6.15 -3.06 4.85
N GLU A 46 -7.07 -2.20 5.27
CA GLU A 46 -7.88 -1.38 4.35
C GLU A 46 -7.02 -0.34 3.63
N SER A 47 -6.08 0.29 4.33
CA SER A 47 -5.11 1.24 3.74
C SER A 47 -4.24 0.56 2.68
N GLU A 48 -3.68 -0.63 2.97
CA GLU A 48 -2.84 -1.35 2.00
C GLU A 48 -3.66 -1.77 0.78
N GLY A 49 -4.93 -2.15 0.97
CA GLY A 49 -5.84 -2.43 -0.13
C GLY A 49 -6.00 -1.24 -1.09
N LYS A 50 -6.20 -0.04 -0.54
CA LYS A 50 -6.32 1.19 -1.34
C LYS A 50 -5.01 1.54 -2.05
N ALA A 51 -3.87 1.39 -1.38
CA ALA A 51 -2.55 1.61 -1.97
C ALA A 51 -2.30 0.63 -3.14
N LEU A 52 -2.60 -0.65 -2.93
CA LEU A 52 -2.46 -1.70 -3.93
C LEU A 52 -3.29 -1.42 -5.19
N ASP A 53 -4.54 -0.96 -5.03
CA ASP A 53 -5.40 -0.59 -6.16
C ASP A 53 -4.79 0.57 -6.97
N LEU A 54 -4.26 1.59 -6.30
CA LEU A 54 -3.57 2.72 -6.97
C LEU A 54 -2.31 2.28 -7.71
N TYR A 55 -1.50 1.38 -7.13
CA TYR A 55 -0.31 0.86 -7.80
C TYR A 55 -0.65 -0.05 -9.00
N ARG A 56 -1.75 -0.80 -8.93
CA ARG A 56 -2.26 -1.59 -10.06
C ARG A 56 -2.78 -0.68 -11.18
N GLU A 57 -3.48 0.39 -10.83
CA GLU A 57 -3.87 1.42 -11.81
C GLU A 57 -2.63 2.03 -12.46
N LEU A 58 -1.63 2.45 -11.67
CA LEU A 58 -0.37 2.96 -12.19
C LEU A 58 0.30 1.98 -13.15
N LEU A 59 0.41 0.70 -12.77
CA LEU A 59 0.99 -0.34 -13.62
C LEU A 59 0.27 -0.42 -14.97
N SER A 60 -1.07 -0.40 -14.98
CA SER A 60 -1.86 -0.42 -16.22
C SER A 60 -1.63 0.82 -17.10
N LEU A 61 -1.38 1.98 -16.51
CA LEU A 61 -1.14 3.24 -17.23
C LEU A 61 0.25 3.29 -17.86
N VAL A 62 1.24 2.67 -17.22
CA VAL A 62 2.65 2.72 -17.64
C VAL A 62 3.09 1.50 -18.44
N GLU A 63 2.28 0.43 -18.46
CA GLU A 63 2.52 -0.78 -19.24
C GLU A 63 2.75 -0.46 -20.72
N THR A 64 3.85 -0.98 -21.27
CA THR A 64 4.36 -0.74 -22.63
C THR A 64 4.81 0.70 -22.93
N ARG A 65 4.72 1.61 -21.95
CA ARG A 65 5.07 3.04 -22.11
C ARG A 65 6.34 3.43 -21.40
N SER A 66 6.64 2.82 -20.25
CA SER A 66 7.84 3.13 -19.47
C SER A 66 8.28 1.93 -18.65
N VAL A 67 9.34 1.26 -19.10
CA VAL A 67 9.94 0.12 -18.38
C VAL A 67 10.28 0.49 -16.94
N ALA A 68 10.83 1.68 -16.71
CA ALA A 68 11.25 2.08 -15.37
C ALA A 68 10.07 2.30 -14.41
N LEU A 69 8.96 2.87 -14.89
CA LEU A 69 7.75 3.04 -14.08
C LEU A 69 6.99 1.72 -13.90
N GLU A 70 7.03 0.82 -14.88
CA GLU A 70 6.50 -0.53 -14.72
C GLU A 70 7.22 -1.29 -13.61
N GLU A 71 8.55 -1.28 -13.62
CA GLU A 71 9.35 -1.93 -12.57
C GLU A 71 9.06 -1.32 -11.20
N PHE A 72 8.97 0.01 -11.12
CA PHE A 72 8.57 0.68 -9.88
C PHE A 72 7.18 0.24 -9.41
N ALA A 73 6.17 0.27 -10.29
CA ALA A 73 4.81 -0.13 -9.94
C ALA A 73 4.73 -1.60 -9.51
N ARG A 74 5.46 -2.51 -10.17
CA ARG A 74 5.55 -3.93 -9.79
C ARG A 74 6.19 -4.12 -8.41
N GLN A 75 7.24 -3.37 -8.10
CA GLN A 75 7.89 -3.41 -6.78
C GLN A 75 6.95 -2.91 -5.68
N MET A 76 6.21 -1.83 -5.92
CA MET A 76 5.23 -1.31 -4.96
C MET A 76 4.07 -2.28 -4.76
N VAL A 77 3.53 -2.88 -5.83
CA VAL A 77 2.51 -3.93 -5.73
C VAL A 77 3.01 -5.09 -4.88
N LEU A 78 4.24 -5.58 -5.10
CA LEU A 78 4.82 -6.66 -4.31
C LEU A 78 4.93 -6.30 -2.83
N ALA A 79 5.44 -5.09 -2.51
CA ALA A 79 5.56 -4.62 -1.14
C ALA A 79 4.19 -4.61 -0.43
N GLU A 80 3.20 -3.95 -1.01
CA GLU A 80 1.85 -3.88 -0.44
C GLU A 80 1.18 -5.24 -0.29
N GLU A 81 1.39 -6.16 -1.24
CA GLU A 81 0.88 -7.53 -1.11
C GLU A 81 1.51 -8.30 0.05
N MET A 82 2.81 -8.08 0.32
CA MET A 82 3.51 -8.65 1.46
C MET A 82 3.01 -8.05 2.78
N HIS A 83 2.83 -6.73 2.86
CA HIS A 83 2.30 -6.06 4.07
C HIS A 83 0.89 -6.54 4.39
N ALA A 84 0.00 -6.54 3.40
CA ALA A 84 -1.35 -7.06 3.58
C ALA A 84 -1.36 -8.53 4.05
N ALA A 85 -0.43 -9.36 3.57
CA ALA A 85 -0.30 -10.74 4.01
C ALA A 85 0.22 -10.88 5.45
N GLU A 86 1.09 -9.97 5.90
CA GLU A 86 1.57 -9.93 7.29
C GLU A 86 0.47 -9.47 8.25
N VAL A 87 -0.24 -8.39 7.90
CA VAL A 87 -1.38 -7.89 8.68
C VAL A 87 -2.50 -8.93 8.76
N ASP A 88 -2.80 -9.61 7.65
CA ASP A 88 -3.76 -10.72 7.61
C ASP A 88 -3.37 -11.85 8.57
N LYS A 89 -2.08 -12.25 8.60
CA LYS A 89 -1.58 -13.25 9.56
C LYS A 89 -1.77 -12.80 11.02
N MET A 90 -1.52 -11.53 11.31
CA MET A 90 -1.68 -10.97 12.66
C MET A 90 -3.14 -10.93 13.12
N LEU A 91 -4.10 -10.89 12.19
CA LEU A 91 -5.54 -10.93 12.47
C LEU A 91 -6.11 -12.34 12.68
N ARG A 92 -5.35 -13.41 12.36
CA ARG A 92 -5.79 -14.79 12.54
C ARG A 92 -5.81 -15.19 14.01
N LYS A 93 -6.72 -16.11 14.37
CA LYS A 93 -6.70 -16.73 15.70
C LYS A 93 -5.51 -17.69 15.83
N PRO A 94 -4.93 -17.87 17.03
CA PRO A 94 -3.87 -18.84 17.23
C PRO A 94 -4.31 -20.25 16.79
N GLY A 95 -3.60 -20.83 15.81
CA GLY A 95 -3.90 -22.15 15.25
C GLY A 95 -4.68 -22.17 13.93
N ASP A 96 -5.17 -21.02 13.45
CA ASP A 96 -5.82 -20.92 12.13
C ASP A 96 -4.81 -20.67 11.00
N LEU A 97 -4.84 -21.53 9.97
CA LEU A 97 -4.01 -21.40 8.76
C LEU A 97 -4.73 -20.68 7.60
N ALA A 98 -6.05 -20.53 7.69
CA ALA A 98 -6.84 -19.85 6.65
C ALA A 98 -6.59 -18.34 6.67
N ALA A 99 -6.54 -17.72 5.48
CA ALA A 99 -6.47 -16.27 5.36
C ALA A 99 -7.70 -15.61 5.98
N PHE A 100 -7.52 -14.49 6.67
CA PHE A 100 -8.63 -13.75 7.27
C PHE A 100 -9.45 -13.02 6.20
N ALA A 101 -8.80 -12.47 5.18
CA ALA A 101 -9.42 -11.90 3.99
C ALA A 101 -9.29 -12.85 2.80
N VAL A 102 -10.41 -13.42 2.33
CA VAL A 102 -10.48 -14.06 1.01
C VAL A 102 -10.40 -12.93 -0.03
N ARG A 103 -9.24 -12.76 -0.69
CA ARG A 103 -9.12 -11.77 -1.79
C ARG A 103 -10.02 -12.21 -2.95
N PRO A 104 -10.91 -11.35 -3.48
CA PRO A 104 -11.54 -11.60 -4.76
C PRO A 104 -10.45 -11.57 -5.85
N SER A 105 -10.56 -12.53 -6.78
CA SER A 105 -9.71 -12.71 -7.96
C SER A 105 -9.68 -11.51 -8.88
#